data_AF-A0A938BSV3-F1
#
_entry.id   AF-A0A938BSV3-F1
#
_cell.length_a   1.000
_cell.length_b   1.000
_cell.length_c   1.000
_cell.angle_alpha   90.00
_cell.angle_beta   90.00
_cell.angle_gamma   90.00
#
_symmetry.space_group_name_H-M   'P 1'
#
loop_
_entity.id
_entity.type
_entity.pdbx_description
1 polymer ?
#
loop_
_entity_poly.entity_id
_entity_poly.type
_entity_poly.pdbx_seq_one_letter_code
_entity_poly.pdbx_strand_id
1 'polypeptide(L)'
;MKDASRPISLGLFALVLLCFLLPFARISCDKQVVVQANGYEVAFGKEIPAQPDSTGGKKTWQGEPARPDFVAIVFLVATLAGIGLARVKGRRGAIIRATYSGHCLLLPLALWFDLSIRTRGDLEMLAGFWATFVLFAAACVVNLLYIRRLRSEPAGCG
;
A
#
# COMPACT_ATOMS: atom_id res chain seq x y z
N MET A 1 21.47 -22.79 19.93
CA MET A 1 20.55 -21.62 19.91
C MET A 1 19.58 -21.84 18.75
N LYS A 2 18.32 -22.20 19.02
CA LYS A 2 17.34 -22.43 17.94
C LYS A 2 17.02 -21.08 17.30
N ASP A 3 17.34 -20.93 16.03
CA ASP A 3 16.95 -19.78 15.23
C ASP A 3 15.42 -19.66 15.27
N ALA A 4 14.92 -18.75 16.10
CA ALA A 4 13.52 -18.36 16.10
C ALA A 4 13.24 -17.75 14.73
N SER A 5 12.60 -18.57 13.87
CA SER A 5 12.19 -18.24 12.51
C SER A 5 11.53 -16.87 12.49
N ARG A 6 12.09 -15.95 11.68
CA ARG A 6 11.54 -14.59 11.52
C ARG A 6 10.09 -14.70 11.04
N PRO A 7 9.08 -14.29 11.84
CA PRO A 7 7.67 -14.48 11.47
C PRO A 7 7.26 -13.61 10.28
N ILE A 8 7.98 -12.52 10.03
CA ILE A 8 7.81 -11.72 8.83
C ILE A 8 9.13 -11.65 8.10
N SER A 9 9.13 -12.21 6.89
CA SER A 9 10.25 -12.09 5.99
C SER A 9 10.28 -10.67 5.43
N LEU A 10 11.49 -10.13 5.31
CA LEU A 10 11.79 -8.99 4.45
C LEU A 10 11.06 -9.07 3.09
N GLY A 11 10.87 -10.30 2.60
CA GLY A 11 10.13 -10.60 1.38
C GLY A 11 8.67 -10.14 1.38
N LEU A 12 7.96 -10.14 2.51
CA LEU A 12 6.57 -9.68 2.54
C LEU A 12 6.46 -8.18 2.29
N PHE A 13 7.30 -7.37 2.95
CA PHE A 13 7.33 -5.92 2.70
C PHE A 13 7.87 -5.58 1.31
N ALA A 14 8.82 -6.35 0.79
CA ALA A 14 9.28 -6.20 -0.59
C ALA A 14 8.16 -6.53 -1.60
N LEU A 15 7.35 -7.56 -1.32
CA LEU A 15 6.21 -7.93 -2.14
C LEU A 15 5.11 -6.86 -2.11
N VAL A 16 4.83 -6.28 -0.93
CA VAL A 16 3.94 -5.12 -0.79
C VAL A 16 4.41 -3.96 -1.68
N LEU A 17 5.70 -3.64 -1.65
CA LEU A 17 6.26 -2.58 -2.49
C LEU A 17 6.07 -2.89 -3.98
N LEU A 18 6.27 -4.15 -4.39
CA LEU A 18 6.04 -4.58 -5.76
C LEU A 18 4.55 -4.47 -6.15
N CYS A 19 3.62 -4.83 -5.25
CA CYS A 19 2.18 -4.64 -5.41
C CYS A 19 1.78 -3.18 -5.51
N PHE A 20 2.49 -2.27 -4.84
CA PHE A 20 2.26 -0.84 -4.96
C PHE A 20 2.69 -0.28 -6.31
N LEU A 21 3.71 -0.86 -6.95
CA LEU A 21 4.16 -0.46 -8.29
C LEU A 21 3.32 -1.05 -9.44
N LEU A 22 2.49 -2.04 -9.15
CA LEU A 22 1.47 -2.54 -10.08
C LEU A 22 0.36 -1.50 -10.30
N PRO A 23 -0.45 -1.64 -11.36
CA PRO A 23 -1.62 -0.80 -11.57
C PRO A 23 -2.50 -0.78 -10.31
N PHE A 24 -2.71 0.42 -9.77
CA PHE A 24 -3.20 0.61 -8.42
C PHE A 24 -4.60 1.22 -8.41
N ALA A 25 -4.81 2.26 -9.22
CA ALA A 25 -6.10 2.90 -9.40
C ALA A 25 -6.37 3.20 -10.87
N ARG A 26 -7.64 3.13 -11.27
CA ARG A 26 -8.12 3.69 -12.55
C ARG A 26 -9.28 4.62 -12.31
N ILE A 27 -9.34 5.68 -13.11
CA ILE A 27 -10.43 6.65 -13.14
C ILE A 27 -11.06 6.57 -14.51
N SER A 28 -12.37 6.36 -14.54
CA SER A 28 -13.16 6.28 -15.77
C SER A 28 -14.25 7.34 -15.78
N CYS A 29 -14.51 7.90 -16.96
CA CYS A 29 -15.64 8.79 -17.24
C CYS A 29 -16.44 8.16 -18.39
N ASP A 30 -17.75 8.03 -18.25
CA ASP A 30 -18.63 7.47 -19.30
C ASP A 30 -18.13 6.12 -19.87
N LYS A 31 -17.62 5.25 -18.98
CA LYS A 31 -17.03 3.93 -19.31
C LYS A 31 -15.74 3.95 -20.13
N GLN A 32 -15.18 5.13 -20.39
CA GLN A 32 -13.85 5.27 -20.98
C GLN A 32 -12.81 5.47 -19.87
N VAL A 33 -11.74 4.66 -19.89
CA VAL A 33 -10.62 4.82 -18.96
C VAL A 33 -9.88 6.10 -19.33
N VAL A 34 -9.91 7.08 -18.42
CA VAL A 34 -9.26 8.38 -18.62
C VAL A 34 -7.84 8.35 -18.07
N VAL A 35 -7.68 7.75 -16.88
CA VAL A 35 -6.38 7.66 -16.21
C VAL A 35 -6.23 6.29 -15.58
N GLN A 36 -5.07 5.68 -15.80
CA GLN A 36 -4.60 4.53 -15.04
C GLN A 36 -3.27 4.91 -14.37
N ALA A 37 -3.21 4.72 -13.06
CA ALA A 37 -2.05 5.06 -12.25
C ALA A 37 -1.59 3.86 -11.42
N ASN A 38 -0.27 3.64 -11.37
CA ASN A 38 0.34 2.81 -10.32
C ASN A 38 0.47 3.60 -9.01
N GLY A 39 0.84 2.95 -7.91
CA GLY A 39 0.92 3.62 -6.60
C GLY A 39 1.97 4.74 -6.57
N TYR A 40 3.07 4.60 -7.31
CA TYR A 40 4.09 5.65 -7.42
C TYR A 40 3.54 6.90 -8.12
N GLU A 41 2.82 6.72 -9.22
CA GLU A 41 2.13 7.76 -9.97
C GLU A 41 1.02 8.42 -9.14
N VAL A 42 0.36 7.68 -8.25
CA VAL A 42 -0.59 8.26 -7.27
C VAL A 42 0.16 9.09 -6.22
N ALA A 43 1.30 8.61 -5.71
CA ALA A 43 2.08 9.30 -4.69
C ALA A 43 2.71 10.60 -5.20
N PHE A 44 3.36 10.58 -6.35
CA PHE A 44 4.11 11.72 -6.87
C PHE A 44 3.38 12.52 -7.94
N GLY A 45 2.19 12.06 -8.34
CA GLY A 45 1.49 12.60 -9.48
C GLY A 45 1.97 11.99 -10.80
N LYS A 46 1.10 12.07 -11.80
CA LYS A 46 1.35 11.65 -13.18
C LYS A 46 0.91 12.77 -14.10
N GLU A 47 1.70 13.07 -15.11
CA GLU A 47 1.24 13.95 -16.19
C GLU A 47 0.21 13.19 -17.03
N ILE A 48 -1.03 13.68 -17.05
CA ILE A 48 -2.07 13.11 -17.90
C ILE A 48 -1.85 13.67 -19.31
N PRO A 49 -1.45 12.85 -20.30
CA PRO A 49 -1.24 13.32 -21.65
C PRO A 49 -2.56 13.84 -22.22
N ALA A 50 -2.50 14.97 -22.93
CA ALA A 50 -3.68 15.50 -23.59
C ALA A 50 -4.21 14.48 -24.61
N GLN A 51 -5.46 14.04 -24.46
CA GLN A 51 -6.09 13.13 -25.40
C GLN A 51 -6.53 13.92 -26.65
N PRO A 52 -6.14 13.50 -27.87
CA PRO A 52 -6.73 14.06 -29.08
C PRO A 52 -8.17 13.55 -29.23
N ASP A 53 -9.12 14.44 -29.50
CA ASP A 53 -10.46 14.03 -29.92
C ASP A 53 -10.36 13.16 -31.19
N SER A 54 -11.07 12.03 -31.18
CA SER A 54 -11.22 11.12 -32.32
C SER A 54 -11.81 11.78 -33.57
N THR A 55 -12.28 13.02 -33.46
CA THR A 55 -12.92 13.84 -34.50
C THR A 55 -12.06 14.99 -35.02
N GLY A 56 -10.77 15.07 -34.64
CA GLY A 56 -9.78 15.89 -35.33
C GLY A 56 -9.99 17.41 -35.22
N GLY A 57 -9.90 17.98 -34.01
CA GLY A 57 -9.79 19.44 -33.94
C GLY A 57 -9.71 20.12 -32.58
N LYS A 58 -10.10 19.50 -31.47
CA LYS A 58 -9.97 20.11 -30.14
C LYS A 58 -9.45 19.10 -29.14
N LYS A 59 -8.56 19.56 -28.25
CA LYS A 59 -8.13 18.77 -27.08
C LYS A 59 -9.31 18.81 -26.10
N THR A 60 -9.93 17.68 -25.80
CA THR A 60 -11.05 17.59 -24.84
C THR A 60 -10.60 17.94 -23.42
N TRP A 61 -9.31 17.71 -23.12
CA TRP A 61 -8.67 18.08 -21.86
C TRP A 61 -7.27 18.64 -22.11
N GLN A 62 -6.96 19.80 -21.52
CA GLN A 62 -5.56 20.23 -21.40
C GLN A 62 -4.88 19.25 -20.44
N GLY A 63 -3.71 18.71 -20.81
CA GLY A 63 -2.97 17.81 -19.93
C GLY A 63 -2.73 18.49 -18.60
N GLU A 64 -3.40 18.01 -17.55
CA GLU A 64 -3.30 18.57 -16.22
C GLU A 64 -2.40 17.64 -15.39
N PRO A 65 -1.41 18.18 -14.65
CA PRO A 65 -0.63 17.36 -13.74
C PRO A 65 -1.57 16.77 -12.68
N ALA A 66 -1.66 15.44 -12.60
CA ALA A 66 -2.35 14.81 -11.50
C ALA A 66 -1.62 15.18 -10.20
N ARG A 67 -2.37 15.72 -9.24
CA ARG A 67 -1.78 16.21 -7.99
C ARG A 67 -1.19 15.04 -7.19
N PRO A 68 0.00 15.21 -6.59
CA PRO A 68 0.56 14.23 -5.66
C PRO A 68 -0.40 13.96 -4.51
N ASP A 69 -0.57 12.68 -4.14
CA ASP A 69 -1.35 12.29 -2.98
C ASP A 69 -0.47 12.08 -1.75
N PHE A 70 -0.68 12.90 -0.72
CA PHE A 70 0.11 12.85 0.50
C PHE A 70 -0.04 11.53 1.26
N VAL A 71 -1.24 10.92 1.24
CA VAL A 71 -1.49 9.64 1.91
C VAL A 71 -0.72 8.52 1.21
N ALA A 72 -0.68 8.54 -0.12
CA ALA A 72 0.13 7.58 -0.90
C ALA A 72 1.64 7.77 -0.66
N ILE A 73 2.14 9.00 -0.48
CA ILE A 73 3.54 9.25 -0.10
C ILE A 73 3.82 8.66 1.29
N VAL A 74 2.97 8.95 2.29
CA VAL A 74 3.10 8.40 3.64
C VAL A 74 3.08 6.88 3.61
N PHE A 75 2.23 6.29 2.76
CA PHE A 75 2.14 4.86 2.57
C PHE A 75 3.42 4.24 1.98
N LEU A 76 4.01 4.88 0.97
CA LEU A 76 5.28 4.47 0.39
C LEU A 76 6.42 4.52 1.42
N VAL A 77 6.53 5.64 2.15
CA VAL A 77 7.54 5.82 3.20
C VAL A 77 7.35 4.80 4.32
N ALA A 78 6.10 4.52 4.71
CA ALA A 78 5.80 3.50 5.71
C ALA A 78 6.23 2.10 5.22
N THR A 79 5.92 1.74 3.98
CA THR A 79 6.36 0.46 3.42
C THR A 79 7.88 0.31 3.47
N LEU A 80 8.63 1.38 3.14
CA LEU A 80 10.09 1.40 3.23
C LEU A 80 10.61 1.33 4.68
N ALA A 81 9.97 2.00 5.63
CA ALA A 81 10.37 1.90 7.04
C ALA A 81 10.10 0.50 7.59
N GLY A 82 8.99 -0.14 7.17
CA GLY A 82 8.64 -1.52 7.49
C GLY A 82 9.74 -2.53 7.13
N ILE A 83 10.44 -2.32 6.00
CA ILE A 83 11.61 -3.11 5.59
C ILE A 83 12.74 -3.01 6.63
N GLY A 84 13.02 -1.81 7.17
CA GLY A 84 14.00 -1.61 8.23
C GLY A 84 13.58 -2.29 9.54
N LEU A 85 12.32 -2.09 9.93
CA LEU A 85 11.70 -2.68 11.13
C LEU A 85 11.65 -4.22 11.09
N ALA A 86 11.59 -4.82 9.91
CA ALA A 86 11.64 -6.28 9.74
C ALA A 86 12.94 -6.90 10.27
N ARG A 87 14.04 -6.13 10.42
CA ARG A 87 15.33 -6.63 10.92
C ARG A 87 15.44 -6.65 12.44
N VAL A 88 14.52 -6.02 13.18
CA VAL A 88 14.60 -5.93 14.65
C VAL A 88 14.24 -7.27 15.30
N LYS A 89 15.15 -7.88 16.05
CA LYS A 89 14.91 -9.19 16.70
C LYS A 89 14.27 -9.04 18.10
N GLY A 90 13.77 -10.16 18.63
CA GLY A 90 13.28 -10.27 20.01
C GLY A 90 11.82 -9.85 20.23
N ARG A 91 11.38 -9.94 21.50
CA ARG A 91 10.00 -9.67 21.92
C ARG A 91 9.56 -8.23 21.66
N ARG A 92 10.43 -7.26 21.92
CA ARG A 92 10.18 -5.83 21.63
C ARG A 92 9.97 -5.61 20.12
N GLY A 93 10.81 -6.22 19.27
CA GLY A 93 10.67 -6.14 17.82
C GLY A 93 9.34 -6.74 17.31
N ALA A 94 8.86 -7.81 17.93
CA ALA A 94 7.57 -8.42 17.59
C ALA A 94 6.39 -7.48 17.88
N ILE A 95 6.38 -6.84 19.05
CA ILE A 95 5.34 -5.88 19.44
C ILE A 95 5.33 -4.70 18.48
N ILE A 96 6.52 -4.14 18.19
CA ILE A 96 6.65 -3.00 17.27
C ILE A 96 6.15 -3.38 15.86
N ARG A 97 6.51 -4.55 15.33
CA ARG A 97 5.99 -4.97 14.01
C ARG A 97 4.47 -5.17 14.00
N ALA A 98 3.89 -5.71 15.07
CA ALA A 98 2.45 -5.91 15.16
C ALA A 98 1.70 -4.58 15.13
N THR A 99 2.09 -3.62 15.96
CA THR A 99 1.48 -2.29 15.96
C THR A 99 1.70 -1.60 14.61
N TYR A 100 2.90 -1.70 14.05
CA TYR A 100 3.25 -1.09 12.77
C TYR A 100 2.42 -1.63 11.60
N SER A 101 2.32 -2.95 11.46
CA SER A 101 1.53 -3.60 10.40
C SER A 101 0.04 -3.29 10.50
N GLY A 102 -0.50 -3.16 11.73
CA GLY A 102 -1.87 -2.69 11.95
C GLY A 102 -2.10 -1.26 11.45
N HIS A 103 -1.18 -0.34 11.73
CA HIS A 103 -1.28 1.03 11.22
C HIS A 103 -1.14 1.08 9.69
N CYS A 104 -0.22 0.30 9.12
CA CYS A 104 -0.03 0.24 7.67
C CYS A 104 -1.24 -0.34 6.93
N LEU A 105 -2.02 -1.22 7.57
CA LEU A 105 -3.27 -1.73 6.99
C LEU A 105 -4.35 -0.64 6.84
N LEU A 106 -4.33 0.39 7.69
CA LEU A 106 -5.29 1.49 7.64
C LEU A 106 -4.96 2.50 6.52
N LEU A 107 -3.70 2.57 6.09
CA LEU A 107 -3.26 3.54 5.08
C LEU A 107 -3.89 3.31 3.69
N PRO A 108 -3.97 2.08 3.13
CA PRO A 108 -4.71 1.84 1.90
C PRO A 108 -6.18 2.23 2.01
N LEU A 109 -6.83 1.97 3.14
CA LEU A 109 -8.22 2.38 3.36
C LEU A 109 -8.34 3.91 3.37
N ALA A 110 -7.45 4.60 4.09
CA ALA A 110 -7.41 6.05 4.11
C ALA A 110 -7.18 6.65 2.71
N LEU A 111 -6.28 6.04 1.93
CA LEU A 111 -6.02 6.43 0.55
C LEU A 111 -7.24 6.22 -0.34
N TRP A 112 -7.95 5.11 -0.20
CA TRP A 112 -9.18 4.85 -0.95
C TRP A 112 -10.28 5.86 -0.61
N PHE A 113 -10.47 6.16 0.68
CA PHE A 113 -11.42 7.20 1.11
C PHE A 113 -11.05 8.57 0.55
N ASP A 114 -9.79 9.02 0.67
CA ASP A 114 -9.36 10.34 0.20
C ASP A 114 -9.52 10.47 -1.33
N LEU A 115 -9.11 9.45 -2.09
CA LEU A 115 -9.29 9.42 -3.55
C LEU A 115 -10.77 9.38 -3.95
N SER A 116 -11.62 8.65 -3.22
CA SER A 116 -13.06 8.56 -3.52
C SER A 116 -13.79 9.89 -3.36
N ILE A 117 -13.32 10.74 -2.44
CA ILE A 117 -13.91 12.07 -2.18
C ILE A 117 -13.40 13.09 -3.21
N ARG A 118 -12.14 12.98 -3.64
CA ARG A 118 -11.50 13.95 -4.55
C ARG A 118 -11.81 13.71 -6.03
N THR A 119 -12.07 12.45 -6.39
CA THR A 119 -12.23 12.06 -7.80
C THR A 119 -13.66 12.35 -8.27
N ARG A 120 -13.81 13.07 -9.40
CA ARG A 120 -15.11 13.41 -10.00
C ARG A 120 -15.65 12.37 -11.01
N GLY A 121 -15.08 11.17 -11.02
CA GLY A 121 -15.44 10.06 -11.92
C GLY A 121 -15.44 8.71 -11.21
N ASP A 122 -15.69 7.64 -11.96
CA ASP A 122 -15.71 6.29 -11.39
C ASP A 122 -14.29 5.85 -11.06
N LEU A 123 -13.97 5.89 -9.76
CA LEU A 123 -12.71 5.41 -9.21
C LEU A 123 -12.80 3.91 -8.94
N GLU A 124 -11.94 3.14 -9.59
CA GLU A 124 -11.83 1.71 -9.37
C GLU A 124 -10.43 1.32 -8.90
N MET A 125 -10.39 0.63 -7.77
CA MET A 125 -9.17 0.09 -7.20
C MET A 125 -8.79 -1.22 -7.90
N LEU A 126 -7.57 -1.26 -8.42
CA LEU A 126 -7.04 -2.37 -9.22
C LEU A 126 -6.34 -3.42 -8.33
N ALA A 127 -5.84 -4.48 -8.98
CA ALA A 127 -5.19 -5.60 -8.30
C ALA A 127 -4.01 -5.18 -7.40
N GLY A 128 -3.23 -4.15 -7.78
CA GLY A 128 -2.12 -3.65 -6.98
C GLY A 128 -2.58 -3.17 -5.59
N PHE A 129 -3.71 -2.45 -5.53
CA PHE A 129 -4.31 -2.00 -4.28
C PHE A 129 -4.77 -3.18 -3.41
N TRP A 130 -5.57 -4.09 -3.97
CA TRP A 130 -6.13 -5.21 -3.21
C TRP A 130 -5.05 -6.18 -2.73
N ALA A 131 -4.06 -6.48 -3.56
CA ALA A 131 -2.92 -7.31 -3.17
C ALA A 131 -2.14 -6.68 -2.01
N THR A 132 -1.87 -5.38 -2.10
CA THR A 132 -1.22 -4.59 -1.06
C THR A 132 -2.00 -4.64 0.27
N PHE A 133 -3.32 -4.44 0.22
CA PHE A 133 -4.20 -4.51 1.39
C PHE A 133 -4.18 -5.90 2.03
N VAL A 134 -4.34 -6.96 1.24
CA VAL A 134 -4.33 -8.36 1.72
C VAL A 134 -2.97 -8.72 2.33
N LEU A 135 -1.86 -8.27 1.74
CA LEU A 135 -0.53 -8.52 2.28
C LEU A 135 -0.30 -7.84 3.63
N PHE A 136 -0.77 -6.60 3.81
CA PHE A 136 -0.73 -5.93 5.11
C PHE A 136 -1.63 -6.61 6.15
N ALA A 137 -2.81 -7.09 5.74
CA ALA A 137 -3.70 -7.85 6.62
C ALA A 137 -3.02 -9.16 7.07
N ALA A 138 -2.42 -9.90 6.13
CA ALA A 138 -1.66 -11.11 6.43
C ALA A 138 -0.48 -10.83 7.38
N ALA A 139 0.28 -9.75 7.14
CA ALA A 139 1.36 -9.33 8.02
C ALA A 139 0.87 -9.05 9.46
N CYS A 140 -0.27 -8.35 9.58
CA CYS A 140 -0.88 -8.06 10.87
C CYS A 140 -1.26 -9.36 11.61
N VAL A 141 -1.97 -10.27 10.92
CA VAL A 141 -2.39 -11.56 11.50
C VAL A 141 -1.18 -12.39 11.93
N VAL A 142 -0.15 -12.52 11.09
CA VAL A 142 1.05 -13.30 11.41
C VAL A 142 1.80 -12.72 12.61
N ASN A 143 1.94 -11.39 12.70
CA ASN A 143 2.53 -10.74 13.87
C ASN A 143 1.73 -10.98 15.15
N LEU A 144 0.40 -10.89 15.09
CA LEU A 144 -0.47 -11.12 16.23
C LEU A 144 -0.39 -12.58 16.72
N LEU A 145 -0.42 -13.54 15.80
CA LEU A 145 -0.25 -14.96 16.12
C LEU A 145 1.13 -15.24 16.73
N TYR A 146 2.17 -14.60 16.22
CA TYR A 146 3.51 -14.73 16.78
C TYR A 146 3.59 -14.20 18.22
N ILE A 147 3.00 -13.04 18.51
CA ILE A 147 2.95 -12.51 19.89
C ILE A 147 2.15 -13.44 20.81
N ARG A 148 1.03 -14.01 20.33
CA ARG A 148 0.24 -14.99 21.10
C ARG A 148 1.06 -16.22 21.44
N ARG A 149 1.84 -16.76 20.50
CA ARG A 149 2.75 -17.89 20.75
C ARG A 149 3.83 -17.57 21.78
N LEU A 150 4.43 -16.38 21.72
CA LEU A 150 5.40 -15.92 22.71
C LEU A 150 4.80 -15.74 24.12
N ARG A 151 3.49 -15.53 24.25
CA ARG A 151 2.80 -15.46 25.54
C ARG A 151 2.49 -16.85 26.10
N SER A 152 2.24 -17.84 25.22
CA SER A 152 1.88 -19.20 25.63
C SER A 152 3.07 -20.07 26.04
N GLU A 153 4.30 -19.71 25.68
CA GLU A 153 5.48 -20.35 26.27
C GLU A 153 5.58 -19.90 27.74
N PRO A 154 5.34 -20.79 28.73
CA PRO A 154 5.54 -20.44 30.12
C PRO A 154 6.97 -19.98 30.29
N ALA A 155 7.17 -18.92 31.07
CA ALA A 155 8.50 -18.52 31.52
C ALA A 155 9.10 -19.71 32.28
N GLY A 156 9.87 -20.55 31.58
CA GLY A 156 10.65 -21.59 32.20
C GLY A 156 11.56 -20.92 33.22
N CYS A 157 11.40 -21.29 34.49
CA CYS A 157 12.27 -20.91 35.58
C CYS A 157 13.72 -21.18 35.16
N GLY A 158 14.50 -20.11 35.05
CA GLY A 158 15.96 -20.13 35.04
C GLY A 158 16.44 -19.46 36.30
#